data_AF-A0A496LPB3-F1
#
_entry.id   AF-A0A496LPB3-F1
#
_cell.length_a   1.000
_cell.length_b   1.000
_cell.length_c   1.000
_cell.angle_alpha   90.00
_cell.angle_beta   90.00
_cell.angle_gamma   90.00
#
_symmetry.space_group_name_H-M   'P 1'
#
loop_
_entity.id
_entity.type
_entity.pdbx_description
1 polymer ?
#
loop_
_entity_poly.entity_id
_entity_poly.type
_entity_poly.pdbx_seq_one_letter_code
_entity_poly.pdbx_strand_id
1 'polypeptide(L)'
;ATINEDADLKFTLIIEKGIGYVPSEEIRENLDADFIALDAFFTPVTKAVYDIENVFVEDNPDYEKVVFTITTDGQISAIDAFKNALEAMYQQLAVFKGIVNISAADTFGRAIPANSEFAKLFESVSNLSLSARSFNCLDRADIRFIGELAIMEESELKDLKNLGKKSLEEIKAVMEEIGYPIGNQELGDKKEQLKRKLDELKAQRQKNEGQ
;
A
#
# COMPACT_ATOMS: atom_id res chain seq x y z
N ALA A 1 -25.47 34.04 -7.95
CA ALA A 1 -26.54 34.85 -8.56
C ALA A 1 -27.60 35.12 -7.50
N THR A 2 -28.28 36.27 -7.55
CA THR A 2 -29.40 36.63 -6.68
C THR A 2 -30.65 36.85 -7.52
N ILE A 3 -31.81 36.45 -7.00
CA ILE A 3 -33.12 36.57 -7.65
C ILE A 3 -33.98 37.54 -6.84
N ASN A 4 -34.74 38.40 -7.53
CA ASN A 4 -35.70 39.31 -6.90
C ASN A 4 -36.96 38.56 -6.46
N GLU A 5 -37.70 39.11 -5.50
CA GLU A 5 -38.84 38.44 -4.85
C GLU A 5 -39.94 37.96 -5.82
N ASP A 6 -40.12 38.62 -6.97
CA ASP A 6 -41.16 38.32 -7.96
C ASP A 6 -40.69 37.49 -9.17
N ALA A 7 -39.50 36.85 -9.11
CA ALA A 7 -38.92 36.15 -10.25
C ALA A 7 -38.74 34.65 -10.01
N ASP A 8 -39.26 33.84 -10.96
CA ASP A 8 -39.05 32.39 -11.03
C ASP A 8 -37.94 32.05 -12.02
N LEU A 9 -36.92 31.31 -11.57
CA LEU A 9 -35.85 30.79 -12.42
C LEU A 9 -35.92 29.27 -12.52
N LYS A 10 -36.00 28.75 -13.76
CA LYS A 10 -35.93 27.33 -14.06
C LYS A 10 -34.91 27.09 -15.17
N PHE A 11 -34.03 26.12 -14.99
CA PHE A 11 -33.04 25.72 -15.98
C PHE A 11 -32.75 24.24 -15.86
N THR A 12 -32.22 23.68 -16.94
CA THR A 12 -31.75 22.28 -17.05
C THR A 12 -30.25 22.30 -17.30
N LEU A 13 -29.53 21.35 -16.70
CA LEU A 13 -28.09 21.17 -16.88
C LEU A 13 -27.83 19.79 -17.45
N ILE A 14 -26.87 19.70 -18.37
CA ILE A 14 -26.26 18.45 -18.81
C ILE A 14 -24.92 18.34 -18.09
N ILE A 15 -24.69 17.22 -17.41
CA ILE A 15 -23.45 16.95 -16.67
C ILE A 15 -22.79 15.74 -17.31
N GLU A 16 -21.54 15.91 -17.74
CA GLU A 16 -20.75 14.86 -18.39
C GLU A 16 -19.46 14.57 -17.63
N LYS A 17 -18.88 13.40 -17.91
CA LYS A 17 -17.54 13.02 -17.44
C LYS A 17 -16.58 13.10 -18.62
N GLY A 18 -15.50 13.84 -18.45
CA GLY A 18 -14.45 14.00 -19.46
C GLY A 18 -13.07 14.04 -18.83
N ILE A 19 -12.09 14.43 -19.63
CA ILE A 19 -10.69 14.59 -19.20
C ILE A 19 -10.19 15.92 -19.76
N GLY A 20 -9.50 16.71 -18.93
CA GLY A 20 -8.85 17.93 -19.38
C GLY A 20 -9.85 19.06 -19.67
N TYR A 21 -9.66 19.72 -20.80
CA TYR A 21 -10.46 20.86 -21.23
C TYR A 21 -11.12 20.54 -22.56
N VAL A 22 -12.41 20.84 -22.68
CA VAL A 22 -13.14 20.74 -23.95
C VAL A 22 -13.77 22.11 -24.24
N PRO A 23 -13.40 22.76 -25.36
CA PRO A 23 -13.96 24.04 -25.74
C PRO A 23 -15.44 23.90 -26.14
N SER A 24 -16.22 24.95 -25.87
CA SER A 24 -17.66 24.96 -26.15
C SER A 24 -17.99 24.68 -27.62
N GLU A 25 -17.11 25.04 -28.55
CA GLU A 25 -17.26 24.82 -30.00
C GLU A 25 -17.37 23.34 -30.37
N GLU A 26 -16.62 22.46 -29.69
CA GLU A 26 -16.67 21.01 -29.93
C GLU A 26 -17.98 20.39 -29.41
N ILE A 27 -18.54 20.97 -28.35
CA ILE A 27 -19.78 20.48 -27.72
C ILE A 27 -21.01 20.99 -28.49
N ARG A 28 -20.92 22.20 -29.07
CA ARG A 28 -22.04 22.92 -29.68
C ARG A 28 -22.74 22.14 -30.79
N GLU A 29 -22.01 21.39 -31.60
CA GLU A 29 -22.60 20.62 -32.72
C GLU A 29 -23.47 19.44 -32.23
N ASN A 30 -23.24 18.97 -31.00
CA ASN A 30 -23.93 17.84 -30.40
C ASN A 30 -25.07 18.26 -29.46
N LEU A 31 -25.32 19.57 -29.31
CA LEU A 31 -26.35 20.11 -28.42
C LEU A 31 -27.59 20.55 -29.21
N ASP A 32 -28.77 20.33 -28.62
CA ASP A 32 -30.01 20.89 -29.15
C ASP A 32 -29.98 22.43 -29.09
N ALA A 33 -30.73 23.07 -29.98
CA ALA A 33 -30.76 24.53 -30.13
C ALA A 33 -31.20 25.30 -28.86
N ASP A 34 -31.84 24.62 -27.92
CA ASP A 34 -32.34 25.18 -26.66
C ASP A 34 -31.26 25.23 -25.56
N PHE A 35 -30.07 24.69 -25.81
CA PHE A 35 -28.95 24.69 -24.87
C PHE A 35 -27.89 25.72 -25.24
N ILE A 36 -27.25 26.27 -24.20
CA ILE A 36 -26.08 27.14 -24.34
C ILE A 36 -24.84 26.30 -24.05
N ALA A 37 -23.98 26.12 -25.05
CA ALA A 37 -22.70 25.45 -24.87
C ALA A 37 -21.78 26.30 -23.97
N LEU A 38 -21.10 25.63 -23.03
CA LEU A 38 -20.09 26.23 -22.16
C LEU A 38 -18.81 25.42 -22.28
N ASP A 39 -17.68 26.06 -22.04
CA ASP A 39 -16.41 25.36 -21.93
C ASP A 39 -16.43 24.39 -20.75
N ALA A 40 -15.98 23.16 -20.98
CA ALA A 40 -16.00 22.11 -19.97
C ALA A 40 -14.60 21.87 -19.41
N PHE A 41 -14.48 22.06 -18.09
CA PHE A 41 -13.25 21.83 -17.33
C PHE A 41 -13.39 20.54 -16.52
N PHE A 42 -12.73 19.48 -16.97
CA PHE A 42 -12.68 18.18 -16.30
C PHE A 42 -11.36 18.00 -15.53
N THR A 43 -10.91 19.06 -14.86
CA THR A 43 -9.65 19.09 -14.10
C THR A 43 -9.89 19.44 -12.64
N PRO A 44 -10.13 18.44 -11.77
CA PRO A 44 -10.46 18.71 -10.36
C PRO A 44 -9.25 19.12 -9.51
N VAL A 45 -8.02 18.98 -10.05
CA VAL A 45 -6.78 19.45 -9.42
C VAL A 45 -6.52 20.88 -9.88
N THR A 46 -6.53 21.84 -8.95
CA THR A 46 -6.34 23.26 -9.25
C THR A 46 -4.90 23.73 -9.06
N LYS A 47 -4.14 23.04 -8.20
CA LYS A 47 -2.72 23.35 -7.96
C LYS A 47 -1.97 22.09 -7.51
N ALA A 48 -0.79 21.88 -8.07
CA ALA A 48 0.15 20.87 -7.61
C ALA A 48 1.56 21.46 -7.63
N VAL A 49 2.24 21.47 -6.48
CA VAL A 49 3.62 21.92 -6.34
C VAL A 49 4.40 20.89 -5.53
N TYR A 50 5.72 20.88 -5.70
CA TYR A 50 6.61 20.05 -4.91
C TYR A 50 7.81 20.85 -4.43
N ASP A 51 8.32 20.48 -3.26
CA ASP A 51 9.52 21.03 -2.66
C ASP A 51 10.45 19.86 -2.29
N ILE A 52 11.76 20.11 -2.33
CA ILE A 52 12.79 19.14 -1.94
C ILE A 52 13.47 19.68 -0.68
N GLU A 53 13.46 18.85 0.37
CA GLU A 53 14.05 19.15 1.67
C GLU A 53 15.20 18.17 1.94
N ASN A 54 16.38 18.67 2.31
CA ASN A 54 17.47 17.80 2.77
C ASN A 54 17.12 17.20 4.13
N VAL A 55 17.33 15.90 4.30
CA VAL A 55 17.05 15.20 5.56
C VAL A 55 18.23 14.32 5.96
N PHE A 56 18.59 14.37 7.25
CA PHE A 56 19.57 13.46 7.81
C PHE A 56 18.87 12.17 8.24
N VAL A 57 19.32 11.05 7.71
CA VAL A 57 18.85 9.72 8.12
C VAL A 57 20.05 8.95 8.63
N GLU A 58 20.07 8.64 9.93
CA GLU A 58 21.17 7.88 10.57
C GLU A 58 22.55 8.51 10.30
N ASP A 59 22.67 9.82 10.50
CA ASP A 59 23.88 10.63 10.24
C ASP A 59 24.36 10.67 8.78
N ASN A 60 23.60 10.12 7.84
CA ASN A 60 23.85 10.25 6.41
C ASN A 60 23.13 11.50 5.83
N PRO A 61 23.86 12.48 5.27
CA PRO A 61 23.31 13.71 4.71
C PRO A 61 22.74 13.57 3.29
N ASP A 62 22.90 12.42 2.63
CA ASP A 62 22.61 12.28 1.19
C ASP A 62 21.12 12.01 0.88
N TYR A 63 20.25 12.07 1.88
CA TYR A 63 18.82 11.83 1.69
C TYR A 63 18.06 13.13 1.45
N GLU A 64 17.17 13.07 0.46
CA GLU A 64 16.23 14.13 0.14
C GLU A 64 14.80 13.65 0.41
N LYS A 65 13.98 14.54 0.97
CA LYS A 65 12.55 14.36 1.18
C LYS A 65 11.81 15.24 0.18
N VAL A 66 10.95 14.63 -0.61
CA VAL A 66 10.06 15.35 -1.53
C VAL A 66 8.71 15.59 -0.84
N VAL A 67 8.29 16.85 -0.79
CA VAL A 67 7.01 17.26 -0.20
C VAL A 67 6.09 17.73 -1.32
N PHE A 68 4.98 17.04 -1.53
CA PHE A 68 3.96 17.43 -2.50
C PHE A 68 2.83 18.20 -1.82
N THR A 69 2.48 19.37 -2.35
CA THR A 69 1.30 20.13 -1.95
C THR A 69 0.31 20.16 -3.12
N ILE A 70 -0.81 19.44 -2.95
CA ILE A 70 -1.86 19.28 -3.97
C ILE A 70 -3.16 19.88 -3.45
N THR A 71 -3.77 20.75 -4.25
CA THR A 71 -5.07 21.37 -3.97
C THR A 71 -6.09 20.92 -5.00
N THR A 72 -7.26 20.48 -4.53
CA THR A 72 -8.38 20.06 -5.37
C THR A 72 -9.61 20.92 -5.07
N ASP A 73 -10.58 20.91 -5.98
CA ASP A 73 -11.88 21.59 -5.83
C ASP A 73 -12.91 20.79 -5.01
N GLY A 74 -12.52 19.63 -4.47
CA GLY A 74 -13.36 18.75 -3.65
C GLY A 74 -14.03 17.61 -4.41
N GLN A 75 -13.97 17.56 -5.75
CA GLN A 75 -14.52 16.43 -6.53
C GLN A 75 -13.73 15.13 -6.33
N ILE A 76 -12.45 15.25 -5.99
CA ILE A 76 -11.54 14.14 -5.66
C ILE A 76 -10.63 14.55 -4.49
N SER A 77 -10.25 13.59 -3.66
CA SER A 77 -9.24 13.83 -2.62
C SER A 77 -7.85 14.03 -3.26
N ALA A 78 -7.01 14.85 -2.63
CA ALA A 78 -5.64 15.09 -3.10
C ALA A 78 -4.83 13.78 -3.20
N ILE A 79 -5.05 12.85 -2.26
CA ILE A 79 -4.37 11.56 -2.22
C ILE A 79 -4.80 10.67 -3.38
N ASP A 80 -6.10 10.61 -3.68
CA ASP A 80 -6.60 9.77 -4.77
C ASP A 80 -6.25 10.36 -6.14
N ALA A 81 -6.25 11.69 -6.29
CA ALA A 81 -5.72 12.35 -7.48
C ALA A 81 -4.25 11.98 -7.72
N PHE A 82 -3.43 11.98 -6.66
CA PHE A 82 -2.02 11.59 -6.75
C PHE A 82 -1.85 10.10 -7.14
N LYS A 83 -2.65 9.20 -6.56
CA LYS A 83 -2.65 7.78 -6.94
C LYS A 83 -2.98 7.57 -8.42
N ASN A 84 -4.02 8.25 -8.91
CA ASN A 84 -4.41 8.18 -10.32
C ASN A 84 -3.28 8.66 -11.25
N ALA A 85 -2.54 9.70 -10.84
CA ALA A 85 -1.39 10.18 -11.58
C ALA A 85 -0.24 9.15 -11.62
N LEU A 86 0.05 8.47 -10.51
CA LEU A 86 1.04 7.39 -10.46
C LEU A 86 0.63 6.22 -11.35
N GLU A 87 -0.64 5.81 -11.31
CA GLU A 87 -1.16 4.73 -12.16
C GLU A 87 -1.00 5.07 -13.65
N ALA A 88 -1.40 6.28 -14.05
CA ALA A 88 -1.21 6.77 -15.41
C ALA A 88 0.27 6.78 -15.81
N MET A 89 1.17 7.24 -14.92
CA MET A 89 2.61 7.22 -15.15
C MET A 89 3.13 5.78 -15.38
N TYR A 90 2.73 4.81 -14.56
CA TYR A 90 3.15 3.42 -14.73
C TYR A 90 2.66 2.82 -16.04
N GLN A 91 1.41 3.11 -16.43
CA GLN A 91 0.86 2.64 -17.70
C GLN A 91 1.66 3.19 -18.88
N GLN A 92 2.02 4.48 -18.86
CA GLN A 92 2.84 5.09 -19.90
C GLN A 92 4.27 4.52 -19.93
N LEU A 93 4.89 4.29 -18.78
CA LEU A 93 6.23 3.70 -18.67
C LEU A 93 6.25 2.20 -19.04
N ALA A 94 5.11 1.52 -18.98
CA ALA A 94 5.03 0.09 -19.27
C ALA A 94 5.48 -0.27 -20.70
N VAL A 95 5.39 0.67 -21.65
CA VAL A 95 5.87 0.51 -23.03
C VAL A 95 7.37 0.17 -23.07
N PHE A 96 8.13 0.65 -22.11
CA PHE A 96 9.57 0.43 -22.05
C PHE A 96 9.97 -0.91 -21.42
N LYS A 97 9.05 -1.66 -20.79
CA LYS A 97 9.38 -2.91 -20.07
C LYS A 97 10.09 -3.98 -20.92
N GLY A 98 9.89 -3.98 -22.25
CA GLY A 98 10.59 -4.89 -23.15
C GLY A 98 11.99 -4.43 -23.60
N ILE A 99 12.34 -3.16 -23.33
CA ILE A 99 13.60 -2.52 -23.75
C ILE A 99 14.51 -2.33 -22.53
N VAL A 100 13.94 -1.89 -21.42
CA VAL A 100 14.62 -1.82 -20.13
C VAL A 100 14.29 -3.08 -19.36
N ASN A 101 15.30 -3.89 -19.10
CA ASN A 101 15.24 -5.06 -18.23
C ASN A 101 15.15 -4.59 -16.76
N ILE A 102 14.14 -3.79 -16.44
CA ILE A 102 13.83 -3.37 -15.08
C ILE A 102 13.02 -4.51 -14.48
N SER A 103 13.71 -5.42 -13.77
CA SER A 103 13.06 -6.15 -12.70
C SER A 103 12.43 -5.08 -11.79
N ALA A 104 11.11 -5.07 -11.68
CA ALA A 104 10.39 -4.12 -10.84
C ALA A 104 10.67 -4.27 -9.32
N ALA A 105 11.74 -4.97 -8.95
CA ALA A 105 12.12 -5.30 -7.58
C ALA A 105 13.09 -4.28 -6.95
N ASP A 106 13.84 -3.49 -7.72
CA ASP A 106 15.03 -2.81 -7.17
C ASP A 106 14.99 -1.27 -7.12
N THR A 107 13.86 -0.60 -7.39
CA THR A 107 13.84 0.88 -7.46
C THR A 107 12.78 1.62 -6.64
N PHE A 108 11.99 0.94 -5.79
CA PHE A 108 11.16 1.62 -4.78
C PHE A 108 11.78 1.51 -3.39
N GLY A 109 12.87 2.26 -3.19
CA GLY A 109 13.37 2.57 -1.86
C GLY A 109 12.42 3.53 -1.13
N ARG A 110 11.83 3.05 -0.04
CA ARG A 110 11.29 3.85 1.10
C ARG A 110 10.03 4.70 0.86
N ALA A 111 8.92 4.03 0.62
CA ALA A 111 7.69 4.30 1.37
C ALA A 111 7.16 2.92 1.75
N ILE A 112 6.98 2.62 3.04
CA ILE A 112 6.52 1.30 3.52
C ILE A 112 5.27 0.92 2.70
N PRO A 113 5.35 -0.01 1.73
CA PRO A 113 4.17 -0.62 1.23
C PRO A 113 3.76 -1.58 2.35
N ALA A 114 2.46 -1.68 2.60
CA ALA A 114 1.93 -2.96 3.02
C ALA A 114 2.28 -3.95 1.90
N ASN A 115 3.49 -4.52 1.95
CA ASN A 115 3.98 -5.45 0.96
C ASN A 115 3.02 -6.62 0.96
N SER A 116 2.31 -6.81 -0.16
CA SER A 116 1.55 -8.02 -0.43
C SER A 116 2.42 -9.27 -0.34
N GLU A 117 3.74 -9.13 -0.49
CA GLU A 117 4.71 -10.19 -0.28
C GLU A 117 4.76 -10.60 1.21
N PHE A 118 4.99 -9.66 2.13
CA PHE A 118 5.17 -9.97 3.57
C PHE A 118 3.89 -9.96 4.39
N ALA A 119 2.72 -9.67 3.80
CA ALA A 119 1.44 -9.67 4.49
C ALA A 119 1.20 -10.96 5.29
N LYS A 120 1.56 -12.11 4.69
CA LYS A 120 1.46 -13.43 5.33
C LYS A 120 2.34 -13.56 6.59
N LEU A 121 3.48 -12.85 6.66
CA LEU A 121 4.37 -12.91 7.83
C LEU A 121 3.77 -12.20 9.05
N PHE A 122 2.82 -11.29 8.86
CA PHE A 122 2.12 -10.61 9.95
C PHE A 122 0.84 -11.34 10.38
N GLU A 123 0.49 -12.45 9.73
CA GLU A 123 -0.62 -13.29 10.14
C GLU A 123 -0.25 -14.18 11.34
N SER A 124 -1.30 -14.62 12.05
CA SER A 124 -1.16 -15.49 13.22
C SER A 124 -0.74 -16.90 12.82
N VAL A 125 0.11 -17.55 13.63
CA VAL A 125 0.44 -18.97 13.46
C VAL A 125 -0.79 -19.88 13.54
N SER A 126 -1.91 -19.41 14.08
CA SER A 126 -3.20 -20.12 14.06
C SER A 126 -3.79 -20.29 12.66
N ASN A 127 -3.39 -19.46 11.70
CA ASN A 127 -3.81 -19.58 10.30
C ASN A 127 -3.05 -20.67 9.57
N LEU A 128 -1.93 -21.14 10.14
CA LEU A 128 -1.23 -22.31 9.66
C LEU A 128 -2.07 -23.54 10.04
N SER A 129 -2.38 -24.39 9.06
CA SER A 129 -3.10 -25.67 9.25
C SER A 129 -2.23 -26.72 9.96
N LEU A 130 -1.64 -26.36 11.10
CA LEU A 130 -0.77 -27.20 11.91
C LEU A 130 -1.59 -28.12 12.82
N SER A 131 -1.01 -29.28 13.15
CA SER A 131 -1.55 -30.14 14.19
C SER A 131 -1.61 -29.41 15.55
N ALA A 132 -2.58 -29.80 16.38
CA ALA A 132 -2.74 -29.24 17.74
C ALA A 132 -1.45 -29.34 18.57
N ARG A 133 -0.61 -30.36 18.33
CA ARG A 133 0.68 -30.50 19.01
C ARG A 133 1.66 -29.42 18.58
N SER A 134 1.79 -29.18 17.28
CA SER A 134 2.72 -28.20 16.71
C SER A 134 2.28 -26.78 17.08
N PHE A 135 0.98 -26.47 16.98
CA PHE A 135 0.42 -25.19 17.45
C PHE A 135 0.69 -24.95 18.94
N ASN A 136 0.41 -25.93 19.82
CA ASN A 136 0.63 -25.78 21.26
C ASN A 136 2.11 -25.61 21.65
N CYS A 137 3.05 -26.11 20.84
CA CYS A 137 4.48 -25.88 21.08
C CYS A 137 4.86 -24.43 20.76
N LEU A 138 4.33 -23.87 19.66
CA LEU A 138 4.55 -22.49 19.25
C LEU A 138 3.92 -21.50 20.24
N ASP A 139 2.68 -21.75 20.63
CA ASP A 139 1.94 -20.92 21.60
C ASP A 139 2.65 -20.85 22.96
N ARG A 140 3.15 -22.00 23.46
CA ARG A 140 3.95 -22.04 24.71
C ARG A 140 5.31 -21.36 24.61
N ALA A 141 5.84 -21.23 23.41
CA ALA A 141 7.07 -20.50 23.13
C ALA A 141 6.81 -18.99 22.88
N ASP A 142 5.56 -18.54 23.06
CA ASP A 142 5.08 -17.18 22.76
C ASP A 142 5.34 -16.75 21.30
N ILE A 143 5.37 -17.72 20.38
CA ILE A 143 5.47 -17.49 18.94
C ILE A 143 4.05 -17.37 18.40
N ARG A 144 3.65 -16.15 18.02
CA ARG A 144 2.27 -15.85 17.65
C ARG A 144 2.11 -15.52 16.18
N PHE A 145 3.16 -15.05 15.52
CA PHE A 145 3.12 -14.64 14.12
C PHE A 145 4.02 -15.51 13.23
N ILE A 146 3.60 -15.67 11.98
CA ILE A 146 4.33 -16.45 10.96
C ILE A 146 5.75 -15.90 10.73
N GLY A 147 5.90 -14.57 10.76
CA GLY A 147 7.18 -13.89 10.58
C GLY A 147 8.23 -14.23 11.63
N GLU A 148 7.81 -14.62 12.84
CA GLU A 148 8.75 -15.05 13.88
C GLU A 148 9.43 -16.36 13.51
N LEU A 149 8.66 -17.29 12.90
CA LEU A 149 9.19 -18.57 12.40
C LEU A 149 10.13 -18.37 11.22
N ALA A 150 9.84 -17.40 10.35
CA ALA A 150 10.69 -17.08 9.20
C ALA A 150 12.06 -16.49 9.60
N ILE A 151 12.12 -15.78 10.74
CA ILE A 151 13.33 -15.12 11.27
C ILE A 151 14.20 -16.09 12.08
N MET A 152 13.60 -17.09 12.73
CA MET A 152 14.30 -18.05 13.59
C MET A 152 15.19 -18.99 12.77
N GLU A 153 16.27 -19.45 13.41
CA GLU A 153 17.08 -20.53 12.86
C GLU A 153 16.49 -21.90 13.20
N GLU A 154 16.83 -22.90 12.39
CA GLU A 154 16.40 -24.27 12.64
C GLU A 154 16.90 -24.82 13.98
N SER A 155 18.09 -24.39 14.41
CA SER A 155 18.68 -24.69 15.72
C SER A 155 17.79 -24.19 16.86
N GLU A 156 17.36 -22.93 16.78
CA GLU A 156 16.48 -22.29 17.76
C GLU A 156 15.11 -22.98 17.85
N LEU A 157 14.58 -23.41 16.69
CA LEU A 157 13.32 -24.15 16.64
C LEU A 157 13.42 -25.53 17.31
N LYS A 158 14.55 -26.24 17.15
CA LYS A 158 14.79 -27.55 17.79
C LYS A 158 14.85 -27.45 19.31
N ASP A 159 15.33 -26.32 19.83
CA ASP A 159 15.47 -26.08 21.25
C ASP A 159 14.14 -25.72 21.95
N LEU A 160 13.05 -25.54 21.18
CA LEU A 160 11.72 -25.33 21.73
C LEU A 160 11.25 -26.52 22.58
N LYS A 161 10.83 -26.20 23.80
CA LYS A 161 10.42 -27.19 24.81
C LYS A 161 9.25 -28.05 24.30
N ASN A 162 9.46 -29.37 24.26
CA ASN A 162 8.50 -30.39 23.82
C ASN A 162 8.22 -30.45 22.31
N LEU A 163 9.03 -29.78 21.47
CA LEU A 163 8.94 -29.93 20.01
C LEU A 163 9.54 -31.27 19.57
N GLY A 164 8.70 -32.16 19.02
CA GLY A 164 9.14 -33.46 18.51
C GLY A 164 9.57 -33.41 17.04
N LYS A 165 10.34 -34.41 16.58
CA LYS A 165 10.78 -34.53 15.18
C LYS A 165 9.65 -34.35 14.16
N LYS A 166 8.49 -34.98 14.41
CA LYS A 166 7.30 -34.89 13.55
C LYS A 166 6.69 -33.49 13.50
N SER A 167 6.67 -32.77 14.62
CA SER A 167 6.15 -31.39 14.68
C SER A 167 7.09 -30.41 13.98
N LEU A 168 8.40 -30.64 14.07
CA LEU A 168 9.40 -29.84 13.38
C LEU A 168 9.31 -30.01 11.85
N GLU A 169 9.18 -31.24 11.37
CA GLU A 169 8.98 -31.54 9.94
C GLU A 169 7.68 -30.91 9.41
N GLU A 170 6.61 -30.97 10.19
CA GLU A 170 5.32 -30.36 9.86
C GLU A 170 5.43 -28.82 9.72
N ILE A 171 6.06 -28.15 10.69
CA ILE A 171 6.25 -26.69 10.64
C ILE A 171 7.10 -26.30 9.42
N LYS A 172 8.17 -27.06 9.13
CA LYS A 172 9.02 -26.81 7.95
C LYS A 172 8.25 -26.94 6.64
N ALA A 173 7.48 -28.02 6.47
CA ALA A 173 6.72 -28.27 5.24
C ALA A 173 5.70 -27.16 4.98
N VAL A 174 4.99 -26.71 6.02
CA VAL A 174 4.00 -25.62 5.91
C VAL A 174 4.69 -24.27 5.63
N MET A 175 5.83 -23.99 6.27
CA MET A 175 6.61 -22.78 5.99
C MET A 175 7.14 -22.74 4.55
N GLU A 176 7.57 -23.88 4.02
CA GLU A 176 8.00 -24.04 2.63
C GLU A 176 6.84 -23.85 1.64
N GLU A 177 5.66 -24.42 1.92
CA GLU A 177 4.44 -24.24 1.10
C GLU A 177 3.99 -22.77 1.02
N ILE A 178 4.18 -22.01 2.09
CA ILE A 178 3.80 -20.59 2.16
C ILE A 178 4.84 -19.69 1.44
N GLY A 179 6.00 -20.25 1.08
CA GLY A 179 7.08 -19.55 0.39
C GLY A 179 8.08 -18.87 1.32
N TYR A 180 8.08 -19.22 2.62
CA TYR A 180 8.94 -18.64 3.64
C TYR A 180 9.66 -19.74 4.45
N PRO A 181 10.70 -20.37 3.88
CA PRO A 181 11.44 -21.41 4.59
C PRO A 181 12.09 -20.85 5.88
N ILE A 182 12.20 -21.69 6.88
CA ILE A 182 12.79 -21.34 8.18
C ILE A 182 14.28 -21.02 7.98
N GLY A 183 14.74 -19.89 8.51
CA GLY A 183 16.11 -19.43 8.32
C GLY A 183 16.38 -18.85 6.92
N ASN A 184 15.36 -18.33 6.23
CA ASN A 184 15.52 -17.73 4.91
C ASN A 184 16.60 -16.62 4.93
N GLN A 185 17.71 -16.85 4.22
CA GLN A 185 18.83 -15.93 4.11
C GLN A 185 18.47 -14.64 3.36
N GLU A 186 17.41 -14.66 2.54
CA GLU A 186 16.92 -13.49 1.79
C GLU A 186 16.30 -12.41 2.69
N LEU A 187 16.00 -12.73 3.96
CA LEU A 187 15.54 -11.75 4.93
C LEU A 187 16.64 -10.83 5.46
N GLY A 188 17.94 -11.10 5.19
CA GLY A 188 19.12 -10.37 5.67
C GLY A 188 18.89 -8.99 6.31
N ASP A 189 18.80 -7.94 5.48
CA ASP A 189 18.66 -6.55 5.95
C ASP A 189 17.23 -6.23 6.47
N LYS A 190 16.23 -7.01 6.06
CA LYS A 190 14.81 -6.85 6.45
C LYS A 190 14.49 -7.55 7.78
N LYS A 191 15.37 -8.44 8.27
CA LYS A 191 15.20 -9.26 9.47
C LYS A 191 14.99 -8.39 10.72
N GLU A 192 15.81 -7.36 10.87
CA GLU A 192 15.76 -6.43 12.01
C GLU A 192 14.50 -5.56 11.96
N GLN A 193 14.11 -5.07 10.78
CA GLN A 193 12.90 -4.28 10.60
C GLN A 193 11.62 -5.11 10.85
N LEU A 194 11.60 -6.35 10.35
CA LEU A 194 10.49 -7.27 10.55
C LEU A 194 10.36 -7.63 12.04
N LYS A 195 11.48 -7.88 12.72
CA LYS A 195 11.52 -8.15 14.17
C LYS A 195 10.93 -6.99 14.98
N ARG A 196 11.38 -5.75 14.74
CA ARG A 196 10.86 -4.55 15.42
C ARG A 196 9.34 -4.40 15.24
N LYS A 197 8.84 -4.60 14.02
CA LYS A 197 7.41 -4.49 13.72
C LYS A 197 6.58 -5.61 14.36
N LEU A 198 7.11 -6.83 14.41
CA LEU A 198 6.47 -7.96 15.11
C LEU A 198 6.41 -7.71 16.63
N ASP A 199 7.47 -7.16 17.23
CA ASP A 199 7.50 -6.80 18.64
C ASP A 199 6.48 -5.70 18.97
N GLU A 200 6.35 -4.69 18.11
CA GLU A 200 5.30 -3.65 18.23
C GLU A 200 3.88 -4.25 18.16
N LEU A 201 3.63 -5.15 17.21
CA LEU A 201 2.33 -5.83 17.07
C LEU A 201 2.00 -6.71 18.28
N LYS A 202 3.00 -7.43 18.82
CA LYS A 202 2.84 -8.17 20.08
C LYS A 202 2.49 -7.24 21.24
N ALA A 203 3.21 -6.12 21.38
CA ALA A 203 2.96 -5.15 22.44
C ALA A 203 1.58 -4.49 22.36
N GLN A 204 1.09 -4.19 21.14
CA GLN A 204 -0.26 -3.67 20.92
C GLN A 204 -1.33 -4.71 21.29
N ARG A 205 -1.11 -5.98 20.92
CA ARG A 205 -2.07 -7.06 21.20
C ARG A 205 -2.16 -7.37 22.70
N GLN A 206 -1.03 -7.37 23.41
CA GLN A 206 -1.01 -7.54 24.88
C GLN A 206 -1.75 -6.42 25.61
N LYS A 207 -1.73 -5.18 25.08
CA LYS A 207 -2.52 -4.07 25.64
C LYS A 207 -4.03 -4.24 25.42
N ASN A 208 -4.43 -4.87 24.32
CA ASN A 208 -5.84 -5.11 24.00
C ASN A 208 -6.42 -6.36 24.69
N GLU A 209 -5.59 -7.35 25.03
CA GLU A 209 -6.00 -8.56 25.78
C GLU A 209 -6.04 -8.32 27.31
N GLY A 210 -5.58 -7.16 27.79
CA GLY A 210 -5.56 -6.76 29.21
C GLY A 210 -6.68 -5.80 29.63
N GLN A 211 -7.68 -5.57 28.77
CA GLN A 211 -8.93 -4.85 29.06
C GLN A 211 -10.11 -5.81 28.95
#